data_AF-A0A7J3LMK3-F1
#
_entry.id   AF-A0A7J3LMK3-F1
#
_cell.length_a   1.000
_cell.length_b   1.000
_cell.length_c   1.000
_cell.angle_alpha   90.00
_cell.angle_beta   90.00
_cell.angle_gamma   90.00
#
_symmetry.space_group_name_H-M   'P 1'
#
loop_
_entity.id
_entity.type
_entity.pdbx_description
1 polymer ?
#
loop_
_entity_poly.entity_id
_entity_poly.type
_entity_poly.pdbx_seq_one_letter_code
_entity_poly.pdbx_strand_id
1 'polypeptide(L)'
;MKKADLSLNTIVIAAIVLIVLVVIILIFTGRIGGFTKGLSDCTNKGGYGTTGNCNSGDAEIFKFRSEGSPTEDQKCCLPIGKEKDQYGNYR
;
A
#
# COMPACT_ATOMS: atom_id res chain seq x y z
N MET A 1 -29.83 13.17 -42.96
CA MET A 1 -28.97 12.71 -41.85
C MET A 1 -27.54 13.07 -42.18
N LYS A 2 -26.91 14.02 -41.46
CA LYS A 2 -25.48 14.33 -41.65
C LYS A 2 -24.68 13.11 -41.17
N LYS A 3 -24.09 12.35 -42.09
CA LYS A 3 -23.07 11.36 -41.73
C LYS A 3 -21.95 12.15 -41.06
N ALA A 4 -21.57 11.74 -39.86
CA ALA A 4 -20.44 12.30 -39.17
C ALA A 4 -19.20 11.90 -39.98
N ASP A 5 -18.74 12.81 -40.84
CA ASP A 5 -17.40 12.78 -41.40
C ASP A 5 -16.46 13.08 -40.23
N LEU A 6 -16.21 12.06 -39.42
CA LEU A 6 -15.19 12.11 -38.40
C LEU A 6 -13.87 12.19 -39.14
N SER A 7 -13.35 13.42 -39.24
CA SER A 7 -12.04 13.70 -39.79
C SER A 7 -11.05 12.69 -39.23
N LEU A 8 -10.23 12.10 -40.10
CA LEU A 8 -9.20 11.14 -39.75
C LEU A 8 -8.31 11.68 -38.59
N ASN A 9 -8.13 13.00 -38.55
CA ASN A 9 -7.43 13.70 -37.48
C ASN A 9 -8.08 13.49 -36.10
N THR A 10 -9.41 13.51 -36.02
CA THR A 10 -10.15 13.29 -34.76
C THR A 10 -9.94 11.87 -34.24
N ILE A 11 -9.92 10.88 -35.13
CA ILE A 11 -9.67 9.48 -34.77
C ILE A 11 -8.25 9.31 -34.23
N VAL A 12 -7.27 9.92 -34.89
CA VAL A 12 -5.86 9.90 -34.45
C VAL A 12 -5.69 10.53 -33.07
N ILE A 13 -6.29 11.71 -32.85
CA ILE A 13 -6.21 12.39 -31.54
C ILE A 13 -6.87 11.54 -30.45
N ALA A 14 -8.04 10.96 -30.72
CA ALA A 14 -8.73 10.10 -29.76
C ALA A 14 -7.90 8.87 -29.37
N ALA A 15 -7.21 8.25 -30.34
CA ALA A 15 -6.33 7.12 -30.09
C ALA A 15 -5.13 7.50 -29.21
N ILE A 16 -4.50 8.66 -29.47
CA ILE A 16 -3.36 9.15 -28.67
C ILE A 16 -3.79 9.39 -27.23
N VAL A 17 -4.92 10.05 -27.00
CA VAL A 17 -5.43 10.33 -25.65
C VAL A 17 -5.72 9.03 -24.90
N LEU A 18 -6.32 8.04 -25.57
CA LEU A 18 -6.58 6.73 -24.97
C LEU A 18 -5.29 6.04 -24.53
N ILE A 19 -4.26 6.05 -25.38
CA ILE A 19 -2.96 5.45 -25.05
C ILE A 19 -2.32 6.15 -23.85
N VAL A 20 -2.31 7.48 -23.84
CA VAL A 20 -1.74 8.26 -22.73
C VAL A 20 -2.48 7.97 -21.43
N LEU A 21 -3.81 7.89 -21.46
CA LEU A 21 -4.62 7.58 -20.29
C LEU A 21 -4.29 6.18 -19.73
N VAL A 22 -4.16 5.17 -20.60
CA VAL A 22 -3.76 3.82 -20.19
C VAL A 22 -2.37 3.81 -19.55
N VAL A 23 -1.39 4.49 -20.16
CA VAL A 23 -0.02 4.57 -19.63
C VAL A 23 0.00 5.22 -18.25
N ILE A 24 -0.77 6.30 -18.05
CA ILE A 24 -0.90 6.97 -16.76
C ILE A 24 -1.49 6.03 -15.69
N ILE A 25 -2.56 5.29 -16.04
CA ILE A 25 -3.16 4.31 -15.13
C ILE A 25 -2.16 3.22 -14.76
N LEU A 26 -1.38 2.69 -15.71
CA LEU A 26 -0.40 1.64 -15.42
C LEU A 26 0.70 2.12 -14.47
N ILE A 27 1.22 3.33 -14.68
CA ILE A 27 2.24 3.93 -13.79
C ILE A 27 1.65 4.15 -12.39
N PHE A 28 0.47 4.75 -12.30
CA PHE A 28 -0.17 5.00 -11.00
C PHE A 28 -0.55 3.69 -10.29
N THR A 29 -1.06 2.69 -11.00
CA THR A 29 -1.42 1.39 -10.43
C THR A 29 -0.18 0.68 -9.89
N GLY A 30 0.95 0.71 -10.61
CA GLY A 30 2.20 0.14 -10.12
C GLY A 30 2.71 0.83 -8.85
N ARG A 31 2.59 2.16 -8.75
CA ARG A 31 3.03 2.90 -7.57
C ARG A 31 2.09 2.73 -6.36
N ILE A 32 0.78 2.63 -6.58
CA ILE A 32 -0.22 2.44 -5.52
C ILE A 32 -0.04 1.08 -4.83
N GLY A 33 0.31 0.01 -5.57
CA GLY A 33 0.55 -1.31 -4.98
C GLY A 33 1.71 -1.35 -3.98
N GLY A 34 2.76 -0.56 -4.19
CA GLY A 34 3.85 -0.41 -3.22
C GLY A 34 3.47 0.47 -2.03
N PHE A 35 2.64 1.50 -2.25
CA PHE A 35 2.18 2.41 -1.20
C PHE A 35 1.27 1.72 -0.17
N THR A 36 0.35 0.85 -0.62
CA THR A 36 -0.51 0.10 0.30
C THR A 36 0.26 -0.88 1.17
N LYS A 37 1.30 -1.53 0.63
CA LYS A 37 2.22 -2.38 1.41
C LYS A 37 2.92 -1.57 2.51
N GLY A 38 3.45 -0.39 2.18
CA GLY A 38 4.05 0.50 3.17
C GLY A 38 3.09 0.92 4.29
N LEU A 39 1.83 1.22 4.00
CA LEU A 39 0.84 1.53 5.05
C LEU A 39 0.42 0.31 5.89
N SER A 40 0.60 -0.89 5.37
CA SER A 40 0.31 -2.14 6.09
C SER A 40 1.46 -2.58 7.00
N ASP A 41 2.64 -1.98 6.87
CA ASP A 41 3.79 -2.32 7.71
C ASP A 41 3.49 -2.02 9.18
N CYS A 42 3.70 -3.03 10.03
CA CYS A 42 3.51 -2.94 11.46
C CYS A 42 4.31 -1.79 12.09
N THR A 43 5.53 -1.57 11.60
CA THR A 43 6.43 -0.50 12.04
C THR A 43 5.85 0.89 11.76
N ASN A 44 5.21 1.09 10.60
CA ASN A 44 4.60 2.37 10.24
C ASN A 44 3.35 2.68 11.08
N LYS A 45 2.70 1.65 11.63
CA LYS A 45 1.62 1.80 12.61
C LYS A 45 2.12 2.06 14.03
N GLY A 46 3.44 2.07 14.24
CA GLY A 46 4.00 2.15 15.58
C GLY A 46 3.86 0.85 16.36
N GLY A 47 3.96 -0.29 15.69
CA GLY A 47 4.14 -1.58 16.31
C GLY A 47 5.47 -2.20 15.94
N TYR A 48 5.70 -3.42 16.41
CA TYR A 48 6.81 -4.26 16.00
C TYR A 48 6.29 -5.65 15.60
N GLY A 49 6.94 -6.25 14.60
CA GLY A 49 6.65 -7.61 14.16
C GLY A 49 7.40 -8.62 15.02
N THR A 50 6.71 -9.65 15.50
CA THR A 50 7.32 -10.80 16.17
C THR A 50 6.66 -12.08 15.70
N THR A 51 7.39 -13.19 15.69
CA THR A 51 6.82 -14.53 15.47
C THR A 51 6.31 -15.17 16.77
N GLY A 52 6.66 -14.60 17.92
CA GLY A 52 6.20 -15.04 19.23
C GLY A 52 4.91 -14.35 19.70
N ASN A 53 4.68 -14.38 21.02
CA ASN A 53 3.63 -13.59 21.65
C ASN A 53 4.08 -12.13 21.83
N CYS A 54 3.12 -11.21 21.81
CA CYS A 54 3.39 -9.83 22.19
C CYS A 54 3.73 -9.70 23.68
N ASN A 55 4.44 -8.63 24.05
CA ASN A 55 4.76 -8.40 25.46
C ASN A 55 3.49 -8.05 26.23
N SER A 56 3.54 -8.27 27.55
CA SER A 56 2.44 -7.92 28.45
C SER A 56 2.22 -6.40 28.45
N GLY A 57 1.11 -5.94 27.87
CA GLY A 57 0.81 -4.52 27.67
C GLY A 57 0.72 -4.09 26.21
N ASP A 58 0.92 -4.99 25.26
CA ASP A 58 0.75 -4.71 23.83
C ASP A 58 -0.57 -5.30 23.30
N ALA A 59 -1.14 -4.62 22.30
CA ALA A 59 -2.27 -5.11 21.50
C ALA A 59 -1.77 -5.90 20.28
N GLU A 60 -2.33 -7.09 20.07
CA GLU A 60 -2.21 -7.84 18.82
C GLU A 60 -3.22 -7.28 17.79
N ILE A 61 -2.75 -6.58 16.75
CA ILE A 61 -3.66 -5.89 15.81
C ILE A 61 -3.80 -6.61 14.47
N PHE A 62 -2.77 -7.33 14.03
CA PHE A 62 -2.83 -8.04 12.76
C PHE A 62 -1.87 -9.23 12.70
N LYS A 63 -2.30 -10.33 12.07
CA LYS A 63 -1.43 -11.45 11.68
C LYS A 63 -1.11 -11.31 10.20
N PHE A 64 0.15 -11.21 9.85
CA PHE A 64 0.58 -11.10 8.45
C PHE A 64 1.60 -12.19 8.11
N ARG A 65 1.52 -12.68 6.87
CA ARG A 65 2.52 -13.58 6.30
C ARG A 65 3.50 -12.72 5.51
N SER A 66 4.69 -12.52 6.05
CA SER A 66 5.75 -11.79 5.33
C SER A 66 6.27 -12.64 4.17
N GLU A 67 6.37 -12.07 2.97
CA GLU A 67 6.89 -12.74 1.76
C GLU A 67 8.37 -13.18 1.90
N GLY A 68 9.06 -12.83 2.99
CA GLY A 68 10.45 -13.21 3.28
C GLY A 68 10.64 -14.24 4.41
N SER A 69 9.58 -14.73 5.06
CA SER A 69 9.69 -15.75 6.12
C SER A 69 8.47 -16.67 6.08
N PRO A 70 8.49 -17.74 5.26
CA PRO A 70 7.33 -18.57 4.98
C PRO A 70 6.90 -19.51 6.12
N THR A 71 7.65 -19.55 7.22
CA THR A 71 7.53 -20.61 8.25
C THR A 71 6.80 -20.21 9.53
N GLU A 72 6.56 -18.93 9.82
CA GLU A 72 5.87 -18.53 11.05
C GLU A 72 4.89 -17.37 10.81
N ASP A 73 3.70 -17.46 11.43
CA ASP A 73 2.72 -16.39 11.46
C ASP A 73 3.32 -15.19 12.22
N GLN A 74 3.59 -14.08 11.54
CA GLN A 74 4.05 -12.86 12.21
C GLN A 74 2.86 -12.10 12.78
N LYS A 75 2.96 -11.72 14.04
CA LYS A 75 2.00 -10.86 14.73
C LYS A 75 2.53 -9.42 14.75
N CYS A 76 1.63 -8.47 14.55
CA CYS A 76 1.90 -7.06 14.78
C CYS A 76 1.49 -6.67 16.20
N CYS A 77 2.47 -6.37 17.03
CA CYS A 77 2.29 -5.92 18.42
C CYS A 77 2.35 -4.40 18.48
N LEU A 78 1.30 -3.76 18.98
CA LEU A 78 1.29 -2.33 19.24
C LEU A 78 1.30 -2.07 20.75
N PRO A 79 2.28 -1.33 21.26
CA PRO A 79 2.32 -0.96 22.67
C PRO A 79 1.20 0.03 23.00
N ILE A 80 0.21 -0.44 23.74
CA ILE A 80 -0.95 0.35 24.17
C ILE A 80 -0.63 0.97 25.54
N GLY A 81 -0.70 2.31 25.62
CA GLY A 81 -0.38 3.05 26.85
C GLY A 81 1.09 3.46 27.01
N LYS A 82 1.92 3.27 25.98
CA LYS A 82 3.29 3.78 25.91
C LYS A 82 3.32 4.98 24.98
N GLU A 83 3.40 6.19 25.52
CA GLU A 83 3.58 7.39 24.69
C GLU A 83 4.94 7.29 23.98
N LYS A 84 4.95 7.55 22.67
CA LYS A 84 6.20 7.60 21.92
C LYS A 84 6.98 8.83 22.37
N ASP A 85 8.23 8.65 22.76
CA ASP A 85 9.11 9.79 22.96
C ASP A 85 9.45 10.49 21.63
N GLN A 86 10.09 11.65 21.69
CA GLN A 86 10.49 12.42 20.50
C GLN A 86 11.50 11.68 19.60
N TYR A 87 11.97 10.50 20.01
CA TYR A 87 12.84 9.60 19.25
C TYR A 87 12.11 8.37 18.71
N GLY A 88 10.79 8.28 18.91
CA GLY A 88 9.95 7.19 18.40
C GLY A 88 10.01 5.90 19.22
N ASN A 89 10.59 5.93 20.43
CA ASN A 89 10.68 4.77 21.32
C ASN A 89 9.52 4.74 22.32
N TYR A 90 9.12 3.53 22.72
CA TYR A 90 8.08 3.30 23.70
C TYR A 90 8.69 3.30 25.11
N ARG A 91 8.21 4.19 25.99
CA ARG A 91 8.63 4.29 27.41
C ARG A 91 7.67 3.60 28.35
#